data_AF-A0AAD4D1G7-F1
#
_entry.id   AF-A0AAD4D1G7-F1
#
_cell.length_a   1.000
_cell.length_b   1.000
_cell.length_c   1.000
_cell.angle_alpha   90.00
_cell.angle_beta   90.00
_cell.angle_gamma   90.00
#
_symmetry.space_group_name_H-M   'P 1'
#
loop_
_entity.id
_entity.type
_entity.pdbx_description
1 polymer ?
#
loop_
_entity_poly.entity_id
_entity_poly.type
_entity_poly.pdbx_seq_one_letter_code
_entity_poly.pdbx_strand_id
1 'polypeptide(L)'
;MTTPHQRFRQGDAEELLAVRKDKTTGELYSLVIDIQETFPDALRFKVNGVVLNFLVDENEQRYEPKRIAHFPDDVIDITVVGPIATLENPPI
;
A
#
# COMPACT_ATOMS: atom_id res chain seq x y z
N MET A 1 25.00 6.03 -1.44
CA MET A 1 23.62 6.58 -1.52
C MET A 1 22.67 5.39 -1.40
N THR A 2 21.74 5.43 -0.46
CA THR A 2 20.73 4.37 -0.29
C THR A 2 19.58 4.63 -1.27
N THR A 3 19.15 3.60 -1.98
CA THR A 3 17.94 3.68 -2.82
C THR A 3 16.73 3.91 -1.89
N PRO A 4 15.93 4.97 -2.08
CA PRO A 4 14.69 5.16 -1.33
C PRO A 4 13.78 3.95 -1.50
N HIS A 5 13.23 3.45 -0.40
CA HIS A 5 12.45 2.22 -0.38
C HIS A 5 11.35 2.30 0.67
N GLN A 6 10.30 1.53 0.45
CA GLN A 6 9.18 1.36 1.36
C GLN A 6 9.16 -0.07 1.87
N ARG A 7 8.89 -0.23 3.16
CA ARG A 7 8.66 -1.55 3.74
C ARG A 7 7.21 -1.97 3.60
N PHE A 8 7.01 -3.18 3.07
CA PHE A 8 5.72 -3.80 2.91
C PHE A 8 5.67 -5.13 3.65
N ARG A 9 4.52 -5.44 4.23
CA ARG A 9 4.30 -6.71 4.93
C ARG A 9 2.96 -7.33 4.53
N GLN A 10 2.96 -8.63 4.24
CA GLN A 10 1.75 -9.43 4.01
C GLN A 10 1.83 -10.70 4.86
N GLY A 11 1.09 -10.75 5.97
CA GLY A 11 1.23 -11.84 6.95
C GLY A 11 2.65 -11.86 7.52
N ASP A 12 3.34 -12.99 7.37
CA ASP A 12 4.73 -13.17 7.83
C ASP A 12 5.79 -12.72 6.80
N ALA A 13 5.38 -12.40 5.57
CA ALA A 13 6.31 -11.94 4.53
C ALA A 13 6.53 -10.43 4.63
N GLU A 14 7.78 -9.98 4.66
CA GLU A 14 8.18 -8.56 4.70
C GLU A 14 9.25 -8.30 3.65
N GLU A 15 9.05 -7.29 2.79
CA GLU A 15 9.96 -6.92 1.72
C GLU A 15 10.15 -5.40 1.62
N LEU A 16 11.32 -4.99 1.12
CA LEU A 16 11.64 -3.59 0.84
C LEU A 16 11.55 -3.35 -0.67
N LEU A 17 10.60 -2.53 -1.10
CA LEU A 17 10.45 -2.17 -2.52
C LEU A 17 10.95 -0.75 -2.76
N ALA A 18 11.70 -0.55 -3.85
CA ALA A 18 12.14 0.78 -4.25
C ALA A 18 10.92 1.69 -4.53
N VAL A 19 10.96 2.92 -4.04
CA VAL A 19 9.91 3.91 -4.34
C VAL A 19 10.29 4.75 -5.56
N ARG A 20 9.26 5.20 -6.27
CA ARG A 20 9.40 6.12 -7.40
C ARG A 20 9.29 7.56 -6.91
N LYS A 21 9.79 8.49 -7.73
CA LYS A 21 9.72 9.93 -7.45
C LYS A 21 8.88 10.61 -8.53
N ASP A 22 7.85 11.34 -8.12
CA ASP A 22 7.07 12.15 -9.04
C ASP A 22 7.95 13.27 -9.59
N LYS A 23 7.96 13.44 -10.91
CA LYS A 23 8.84 14.41 -11.57
C LYS A 23 8.36 15.85 -11.41
N THR A 24 7.07 16.03 -11.15
CA THR A 24 6.41 17.33 -11.03
C THR A 24 6.43 17.77 -9.57
N THR A 25 5.96 16.93 -8.64
CA THR A 25 5.86 17.30 -7.22
C THR A 25 7.14 16.98 -6.44
N GLY A 26 7.95 16.05 -6.93
CA GLY A 26 9.13 15.56 -6.22
C GLY A 26 8.82 14.56 -5.10
N GLU A 27 7.54 14.22 -4.89
CA GLU A 27 7.11 13.31 -3.84
C GLU A 27 7.44 11.86 -4.16
N LEU A 28 7.66 11.07 -3.12
CA LEU A 28 7.92 9.64 -3.24
C LEU A 28 6.62 8.85 -3.16
N TYR A 29 6.50 7.82 -3.99
CA TYR A 29 5.30 6.98 -4.04
C TYR A 29 5.63 5.55 -4.49
N SER A 30 4.72 4.63 -4.24
CA SER A 30 4.76 3.27 -4.78
C SER A 30 3.62 3.05 -5.77
N LEU A 31 3.90 2.43 -6.91
CA LEU A 31 2.85 1.95 -7.81
C LEU A 31 2.28 0.65 -7.26
N VAL A 32 0.95 0.52 -7.34
CA VAL A 32 0.28 -0.71 -6.92
C VAL A 32 0.74 -1.90 -7.76
N ILE A 33 1.02 -1.71 -9.05
CA ILE A 33 1.50 -2.77 -9.94
C ILE A 33 2.85 -3.30 -9.47
N ASP A 34 3.81 -2.42 -9.13
CA ASP A 34 5.13 -2.84 -8.63
C ASP A 34 5.01 -3.64 -7.32
N ILE A 35 4.06 -3.25 -6.45
CA ILE A 35 3.78 -3.99 -5.21
C ILE A 35 3.18 -5.36 -5.53
N GLN A 36 2.26 -5.42 -6.49
CA GLN A 36 1.59 -6.67 -6.92
C GLN A 36 2.54 -7.65 -7.62
N GLU A 37 3.63 -7.18 -8.24
CA GLU A 37 4.67 -8.08 -8.76
C GLU A 37 5.37 -8.87 -7.65
N THR A 38 5.42 -8.31 -6.43
CA THR A 38 6.01 -8.99 -5.24
C THR A 38 4.95 -9.68 -4.39
N PHE A 39 3.79 -9.05 -4.24
CA PHE A 39 2.65 -9.53 -3.45
C PHE A 39 1.40 -9.61 -4.34
N PRO A 40 1.21 -10.69 -5.11
CA PRO A 40 0.18 -10.78 -6.17
C PRO A 40 -1.24 -10.49 -5.70
N ASP A 41 -1.56 -10.82 -4.44
CA ASP A 41 -2.89 -10.63 -3.87
C ASP A 41 -3.07 -9.26 -3.17
N ALA A 42 -2.14 -8.31 -3.36
CA ALA A 42 -2.19 -7.00 -2.72
C ALA A 42 -3.40 -6.18 -3.22
N LEU A 43 -4.35 -5.92 -2.32
CA LEU A 43 -5.59 -5.20 -2.62
C LEU A 43 -5.80 -3.95 -1.75
N ARG A 44 -5.47 -4.02 -0.47
CA ARG A 44 -5.57 -2.89 0.47
C ARG A 44 -4.27 -2.69 1.21
N PHE A 45 -3.98 -1.44 1.52
CA PHE A 45 -2.76 -1.00 2.19
C PHE A 45 -3.12 -0.29 3.48
N LYS A 46 -2.41 -0.59 4.56
CA LYS A 46 -2.62 0.05 5.86
C LYS A 46 -1.29 0.49 6.46
N VAL A 47 -1.30 1.59 7.18
CA VAL A 47 -0.20 2.02 8.04
C VAL A 47 -0.75 2.18 9.44
N ASN A 48 -0.15 1.51 10.43
CA ASN A 48 -0.58 1.58 11.83
C ASN A 48 -2.10 1.33 12.01
N GLY A 49 -2.65 0.38 11.24
CA GLY A 49 -4.08 0.02 11.25
C GLY A 49 -5.01 0.93 10.43
N VAL A 50 -4.52 2.06 9.92
CA VAL A 50 -5.30 3.01 9.10
C VAL A 50 -5.19 2.65 7.62
N VAL A 51 -6.32 2.55 6.92
CA VAL A 51 -6.35 2.26 5.48
C VAL A 51 -5.84 3.47 4.70
N LEU A 52 -4.86 3.23 3.83
CA LEU A 52 -4.35 4.24 2.92
C LEU A 52 -5.30 4.43 1.74
N ASN A 53 -5.54 5.69 1.39
CA ASN A 53 -6.22 6.05 0.15
C ASN A 53 -5.21 6.05 -1.01
N PHE A 54 -5.71 5.77 -2.21
CA PHE A 54 -4.92 5.99 -3.43
C PHE A 54 -4.74 7.48 -3.67
N LEU A 55 -3.56 7.86 -4.16
CA LEU A 55 -3.27 9.24 -4.54
C LEU A 55 -4.18 9.67 -5.69
N VAL A 56 -4.60 10.93 -5.64
CA VAL A 56 -5.43 11.60 -6.63
C VAL A 56 -4.67 12.79 -7.22
N ASP A 57 -5.02 13.16 -8.45
CA ASP A 57 -4.53 14.35 -9.11
C ASP A 57 -5.28 15.61 -8.66
N GLU A 58 -4.94 16.75 -9.28
CA GLU A 58 -5.54 18.05 -9.00
C GLU A 58 -7.05 18.13 -9.28
N ASN A 59 -7.60 17.21 -10.06
CA ASN A 59 -9.03 17.11 -10.37
C ASN A 59 -9.74 16.08 -9.47
N GLU A 60 -9.10 15.66 -8.38
CA GLU A 60 -9.57 14.61 -7.46
C GLU A 60 -9.74 13.24 -8.14
N GLN A 61 -9.11 13.02 -9.28
CA GLN A 61 -9.15 11.74 -9.99
C GLN A 61 -7.98 10.88 -9.55
N ARG A 62 -8.23 9.59 -9.29
CA ARG A 62 -7.15 8.66 -8.94
C ARG A 62 -6.15 8.59 -10.08
N TYR A 63 -4.87 8.67 -9.72
CA TYR A 63 -3.82 8.40 -10.70
C TYR A 63 -3.99 6.99 -11.29
N GLU A 64 -3.85 6.90 -12.61
CA GLU A 64 -3.67 5.63 -13.31
C GLU A 64 -2.27 5.62 -13.95
N PRO A 65 -1.39 4.66 -13.59
CA PRO A 65 -1.63 3.56 -12.65
C PRO A 65 -1.75 4.02 -11.19
N LYS A 66 -2.54 3.28 -10.39
CA LYS A 66 -2.78 3.55 -8.96
C LYS A 66 -1.49 3.66 -8.16
N ARG A 67 -1.47 4.64 -7.25
CA ARG A 67 -0.32 4.98 -6.41
C ARG A 67 -0.72 5.12 -4.96
N ILE A 68 0.20 4.83 -4.05
CA ILE A 68 0.10 5.15 -2.63
C ILE A 68 1.30 6.00 -2.20
N ALA A 69 1.10 6.85 -1.20
CA ALA A 69 2.17 7.68 -0.63
C ALA A 69 3.27 6.83 -0.01
N HIS A 70 4.48 7.40 0.06
CA HIS A 70 5.62 6.81 0.76
C HIS A 70 5.63 7.17 2.26
N PHE A 71 5.89 6.19 3.10
CA PHE A 71 6.00 6.26 4.56
C PHE A 71 7.35 5.66 4.99
N PRO A 72 8.44 6.45 5.03
CA PRO A 72 9.81 5.94 5.15
C PRO A 72 10.09 5.15 6.44
N ASP A 73 9.42 5.53 7.53
CA ASP A 73 9.66 4.96 8.86
C ASP A 73 8.60 3.91 9.26
N ASP A 74 7.56 3.74 8.44
CA ASP A 74 6.46 2.83 8.71
C ASP A 74 6.50 1.58 7.82
N VAL A 75 5.86 0.52 8.30
CA VAL A 75 5.55 -0.66 7.50
C VAL A 75 4.15 -0.52 6.94
N ILE A 76 4.00 -0.70 5.62
CA ILE A 76 2.70 -0.77 4.97
C ILE A 76 2.22 -2.22 5.00
N ASP A 77 1.19 -2.49 5.79
CA ASP A 77 0.52 -3.77 5.86
C ASP A 77 -0.40 -3.96 4.64
N ILE A 78 -0.21 -5.05 3.93
CA ILE A 78 -1.00 -5.49 2.78
C ILE A 78 -2.09 -6.44 3.28
N THR A 79 -3.33 -6.09 3.00
CA THR A 79 -4.49 -6.93 3.31
C THR A 79 -5.12 -7.47 2.03
N VAL A 80 -5.30 -8.78 1.97
CA VAL A 80 -6.16 -9.44 0.97
C VAL A 80 -7.61 -9.27 1.38
N VAL A 81 -8.50 -8.97 0.44
CA VAL A 81 -9.94 -8.97 0.73
C VAL A 81 -10.41 -10.42 0.77
N GLY A 82 -10.19 -11.10 1.90
CA GLY A 82 -10.90 -12.33 2.25
C GLY A 82 -12.29 -11.99 2.80
N PRO A 83 -13.24 -12.95 2.83
CA PRO A 83 -14.58 -12.68 3.35
C PRO A 83 -14.44 -12.09 4.75
N ILE A 84 -15.15 -10.99 5.00
CA ILE A 84 -15.33 -10.46 6.34
C ILE A 84 -15.77 -11.65 7.17
N ALA A 85 -14.91 -12.10 8.08
CA ALA A 85 -15.35 -13.00 9.14
C ALA A 85 -16.41 -12.19 9.88
N THR A 86 -17.67 -12.47 9.52
CA THR A 86 -18.81 -12.06 10.29
C THR A 86 -18.50 -12.59 11.68
N LEU A 87 -18.41 -11.68 12.65
CA LEU A 87 -18.36 -12.06 14.05
C LEU A 87 -19.55 -12.99 14.26
N GLU A 88 -19.30 -14.31 14.29
CA GLU A 88 -20.32 -15.27 14.64
C GLU A 88 -20.71 -14.93 16.07
N ASN A 89 -21.89 -14.34 16.21
CA ASN A 89 -22.49 -14.12 17.51
C ASN A 89 -22.49 -15.46 18.25
N PRO A 90 -22.00 -15.53 19.50
CA PRO A 90 -22.07 -16.77 20.25
C PRO A 90 -23.55 -17.17 20.40
N PRO A 91 -23.88 -18.46 20.25
CA PRO A 91 -25.25 -18.92 20.39
C PRO A 91 -25.77 -18.61 21.81
N ILE A 92 -27.03 -18.16 21.86
CA ILE A 92 -27.80 -17.88 23.09
C ILE A 92 -28.04 -19.17 23.85
#